data_AF-A0A0G0AD83-F1
#
_entry.id   AF-A0A0G0AD83-F1
#
_cell.length_a   1.000
_cell.length_b   1.000
_cell.length_c   1.000
_cell.angle_alpha   90.00
_cell.angle_beta   90.00
_cell.angle_gamma   90.00
#
_symmetry.space_group_name_H-M   'P 1'
#
loop_
_entity.id
_entity.type
_entity.pdbx_description
1 polymer ?
#
loop_
_entity_poly.entity_id
_entity_poly.type
_entity_poly.pdbx_seq_one_letter_code
_entity_poly.pdbx_strand_id
1 'polypeptide(L)'
;WLIKITKYAERLLDDLNSVNYPDRVKIQQKEWIGRSEGALVKLETTNPSSSVSKLTEGSIWSQQDWSLGSGQANFIDDKKYFQDDGNVDVATIPTALRLVDFGGFYATSGQLISSSFDTGTNATSYTSLEWQPTSQNPATSIKFQLAANNDNATWEYQGPDGTENSYYEISGTVINASLNEKRYIRYKAFLSTDDTSKTPVVTSVNLNYVSGCPTPGQVMFSGLTEGLDYSVEISNGSYQTQTIEDINISGYNVLTVLLAQ
;
A
#
# COMPACT_ATOMS: atom_id res chain seq x y z
N TRP A 1 -21.12 -20.01 15.37
CA TRP A 1 -20.37 -19.59 16.58
C TRP A 1 -19.12 -18.87 16.15
N LEU A 2 -18.81 -17.72 16.76
CA LEU A 2 -17.63 -16.93 16.43
C LEU A 2 -16.85 -16.67 17.72
N ILE A 3 -15.56 -16.94 17.70
CA ILE A 3 -14.68 -16.68 18.84
C ILE A 3 -14.20 -15.23 18.74
N LYS A 4 -14.42 -14.43 19.79
CA LYS A 4 -13.97 -13.03 19.87
C LYS A 4 -12.46 -12.92 20.14
N ILE A 5 -11.65 -13.48 19.23
CA ILE A 5 -10.19 -13.47 19.34
C ILE A 5 -9.61 -12.06 19.28
N THR A 6 -10.29 -11.13 18.61
CA THR A 6 -9.93 -9.71 18.51
C THR A 6 -9.81 -9.01 19.87
N LYS A 7 -10.58 -9.45 20.88
CA LYS A 7 -10.46 -8.93 22.27
C LYS A 7 -9.07 -9.19 22.87
N TYR A 8 -8.35 -10.17 22.36
CA TYR A 8 -7.03 -10.58 22.86
C TYR A 8 -5.89 -10.17 21.93
N ALA A 9 -6.15 -9.42 20.86
CA ALA A 9 -5.15 -9.04 19.86
C ALA A 9 -3.93 -8.35 20.47
N GLU A 10 -4.14 -7.42 21.39
CA GLU A 10 -3.06 -6.64 22.04
C GLU A 10 -2.19 -7.53 22.93
N ARG A 11 -2.82 -8.39 23.74
CA ARG A 11 -2.10 -9.38 24.54
C ARG A 11 -1.33 -10.37 23.67
N LEU A 12 -1.92 -10.85 22.56
CA LEU A 12 -1.24 -11.76 21.64
C LEU A 12 0.00 -11.12 21.02
N LEU A 13 -0.03 -9.81 20.75
CA LEU A 13 1.09 -9.05 20.23
C LEU A 13 2.19 -8.86 21.28
N ASP A 14 1.81 -8.47 22.49
CA ASP A 14 2.73 -8.21 23.60
C ASP A 14 3.42 -9.51 24.06
N ASP A 15 2.64 -10.59 24.21
CA ASP A 15 3.12 -11.90 24.64
C ASP A 15 4.09 -12.50 23.59
N LEU A 16 4.00 -12.12 22.31
CA LEU A 16 4.84 -12.67 21.23
C LEU A 16 6.34 -12.38 21.43
N ASN A 17 6.69 -11.27 22.09
CA ASN A 17 8.09 -10.94 22.39
C ASN A 17 8.69 -11.89 23.43
N SER A 18 7.86 -12.54 24.26
CA SER A 18 8.29 -13.48 25.31
C SER A 18 8.44 -14.94 24.82
N VAL A 19 7.93 -15.26 23.62
CA VAL A 19 7.91 -16.63 23.09
C VAL A 19 9.16 -16.89 22.25
N ASN A 20 9.78 -18.06 22.42
CA ASN A 20 10.94 -18.48 21.62
C ASN A 20 10.51 -19.08 20.27
N TYR A 21 10.03 -18.24 19.36
CA TYR A 21 9.69 -18.59 17.97
C TYR A 21 10.71 -18.06 16.97
N PRO A 22 10.86 -18.70 15.79
CA PRO A 22 11.61 -18.15 14.67
C PRO A 22 11.07 -16.78 14.26
N ASP A 23 11.96 -15.84 13.92
CA ASP A 23 11.59 -14.45 13.63
C ASP A 23 10.56 -14.34 12.51
N ARG A 24 10.66 -15.18 11.47
CA ARG A 24 9.67 -15.25 10.39
C ARG A 24 8.26 -15.51 10.88
N VAL A 25 8.09 -16.36 11.90
CA VAL A 25 6.77 -16.71 12.48
C VAL A 25 6.25 -15.58 13.36
N LYS A 26 7.14 -14.92 14.12
CA LYS A 26 6.78 -13.75 14.92
C LYS A 26 6.32 -12.59 14.04
N ILE A 27 7.06 -12.33 12.96
CA ILE A 27 6.70 -11.31 11.97
C ILE A 27 5.33 -11.66 11.36
N GLN A 28 5.12 -12.89 10.86
CA GLN A 28 3.82 -13.31 10.32
C GLN A 28 2.65 -13.12 11.31
N GLN A 29 2.85 -13.39 12.60
CA GLN A 29 1.81 -13.18 13.61
C GLN A 29 1.57 -11.70 13.93
N LYS A 30 2.63 -10.85 13.96
CA LYS A 30 2.49 -9.40 14.12
C LYS A 30 1.71 -8.79 12.95
N GLU A 31 2.11 -9.14 11.72
CA GLU A 31 1.43 -8.70 10.50
C GLU A 31 -0.03 -9.20 10.43
N TRP A 32 -0.29 -10.46 10.84
CA TRP A 32 -1.64 -11.02 10.87
C TRP A 32 -2.54 -10.38 11.94
N ILE A 33 -1.98 -9.96 13.08
CA ILE A 33 -2.71 -9.24 14.13
C ILE A 33 -2.99 -7.79 13.73
N GLY A 34 -2.06 -7.15 12.99
CA GLY A 34 -2.29 -5.86 12.33
C GLY A 34 -2.65 -4.71 13.28
N ARG A 35 -1.93 -4.57 14.40
CA ARG A 35 -2.16 -3.48 15.37
C ARG A 35 -1.82 -2.13 14.71
N SER A 36 -2.81 -1.24 14.69
CA SER A 36 -2.70 0.17 14.30
C SER A 36 -3.07 1.04 15.52
N GLU A 37 -2.17 1.92 15.95
CA GLU A 37 -2.32 3.00 16.93
C GLU A 37 -2.78 4.32 16.27
N GLY A 38 -3.81 4.24 15.39
CA GLY A 38 -4.28 5.35 14.56
C GLY A 38 -5.80 5.51 14.51
N ALA A 39 -6.27 6.69 14.14
CA ALA A 39 -7.66 6.91 13.78
C ALA A 39 -7.84 6.86 12.26
N LEU A 40 -8.88 6.18 11.80
CA LEU A 40 -9.35 6.25 10.42
C LEU A 40 -10.07 7.58 10.24
N VAL A 41 -9.65 8.36 9.26
CA VAL A 41 -10.23 9.65 8.88
C VAL A 41 -10.80 9.49 7.48
N LYS A 42 -12.12 9.53 7.35
CA LYS A 42 -12.87 9.43 6.11
C LYS A 42 -13.39 10.81 5.74
N LEU A 43 -12.95 11.33 4.61
CA LEU A 43 -13.44 12.56 4.00
C LEU A 43 -14.48 12.21 2.93
N GLU A 44 -15.63 12.86 2.95
CA GLU A 44 -16.67 12.71 1.92
C GLU A 44 -17.08 14.07 1.36
N THR A 45 -17.50 14.08 0.10
CA THR A 45 -18.28 15.18 -0.48
C THR A 45 -19.45 14.59 -1.24
N THR A 46 -20.54 15.34 -1.33
CA THR A 46 -21.81 14.88 -1.92
C THR A 46 -21.97 15.27 -3.38
N ASN A 47 -21.23 16.25 -3.90
CA ASN A 47 -21.46 16.76 -5.25
C ASN A 47 -20.18 17.33 -5.92
N PRO A 48 -19.42 16.53 -6.69
CA PRO A 48 -19.66 15.13 -7.02
C PRO A 48 -19.46 14.20 -5.82
N SER A 49 -20.23 13.12 -5.74
CA SER A 49 -20.06 12.14 -4.66
C SER A 49 -18.68 11.48 -4.73
N SER A 50 -17.85 11.70 -3.71
CA SER A 50 -16.55 11.07 -3.57
C SER A 50 -16.21 10.85 -2.11
N SER A 51 -15.47 9.79 -1.81
CA SER A 51 -14.98 9.51 -0.47
C SER A 51 -13.53 9.04 -0.50
N VAL A 52 -12.75 9.50 0.46
CA VAL A 52 -11.32 9.19 0.60
C VAL A 52 -11.02 8.93 2.08
N SER A 53 -10.41 7.80 2.38
CA SER A 53 -10.03 7.44 3.76
C SER A 53 -8.51 7.43 3.94
N LYS A 54 -8.04 7.94 5.07
CA LYS A 54 -6.63 7.93 5.50
C LYS A 54 -6.51 7.53 6.96
N LEU A 55 -5.40 6.95 7.40
CA LEU A 55 -5.14 6.66 8.82
C LEU A 55 -4.21 7.73 9.40
N THR A 56 -4.41 8.14 10.66
CA THR A 56 -3.54 9.13 11.33
C THR A 56 -2.14 8.61 11.67
N GLU A 57 -1.88 7.34 11.40
CA GLU A 57 -0.56 6.70 11.49
C GLU A 57 0.20 6.69 10.17
N GLY A 58 -0.48 7.01 9.07
CA GLY A 58 0.07 6.86 7.74
C GLY A 58 -0.99 6.83 6.66
N SER A 59 -0.56 7.15 5.45
CA SER A 59 -1.32 6.98 4.23
C SER A 59 -0.94 5.67 3.57
N ILE A 60 -1.90 5.09 2.85
CA ILE A 60 -1.71 3.85 2.08
C ILE A 60 -1.94 4.19 0.62
N TRP A 61 -0.97 3.84 -0.22
CA TRP A 61 -1.19 3.73 -1.66
C TRP A 61 -1.48 2.25 -1.97
N SER A 62 -2.56 1.99 -2.70
CA SER A 62 -3.07 0.64 -2.97
C SER A 62 -3.36 0.49 -4.46
N GLN A 63 -2.87 -0.59 -5.05
CA GLN A 63 -3.20 -1.01 -6.40
C GLN A 63 -3.69 -2.46 -6.38
N GLN A 64 -4.92 -2.68 -6.85
CA GLN A 64 -5.62 -3.98 -6.80
C GLN A 64 -6.06 -4.47 -8.18
N ASP A 65 -5.91 -3.64 -9.19
CA ASP A 65 -6.34 -3.90 -10.55
C ASP A 65 -5.28 -3.36 -11.51
N TRP A 66 -5.05 -4.10 -12.59
CA TRP A 66 -4.10 -3.77 -13.66
C TRP A 66 -4.73 -3.96 -15.04
N SER A 67 -6.05 -4.23 -15.09
CA SER A 67 -6.77 -4.70 -16.26
C SER A 67 -6.83 -3.70 -17.41
N LEU A 68 -6.57 -2.41 -17.17
CA LEU A 68 -6.50 -1.38 -18.20
C LEU A 68 -5.10 -1.21 -18.81
N GLY A 69 -4.12 -2.01 -18.39
CA GLY A 69 -2.83 -2.17 -19.05
C GLY A 69 -1.81 -1.04 -18.80
N SER A 70 -0.73 -1.09 -19.56
CA SER A 70 0.41 -0.17 -19.48
C SER A 70 0.14 1.20 -20.14
N GLY A 71 1.15 2.08 -20.09
CA GLY A 71 1.15 3.39 -20.75
C GLY A 71 0.77 4.56 -19.85
N GLN A 72 0.72 4.37 -18.53
CA GLN A 72 0.45 5.43 -17.56
C GLN A 72 1.69 5.82 -16.76
N ALA A 73 2.22 7.02 -16.99
CA ALA A 73 3.39 7.50 -16.26
C ALA A 73 3.11 7.83 -14.79
N ASN A 74 2.01 8.52 -14.50
CA ASN A 74 1.61 8.93 -13.14
C ASN A 74 0.34 8.20 -12.73
N PHE A 75 0.22 7.81 -11.46
CA PHE A 75 -0.93 7.09 -10.93
C PHE A 75 -2.18 7.97 -10.95
N ILE A 76 -2.98 7.83 -12.01
CA ILE A 76 -4.22 8.60 -12.24
C ILE A 76 -5.39 7.62 -12.28
N ASP A 77 -5.30 6.58 -13.12
CA ASP A 77 -6.21 5.45 -13.14
C ASP A 77 -5.58 4.29 -12.35
N ASP A 78 -6.28 3.81 -11.33
CA ASP A 78 -5.81 2.76 -10.42
C ASP A 78 -5.74 1.38 -11.08
N LYS A 79 -6.31 1.23 -12.28
CA LYS A 79 -6.27 0.01 -13.09
C LYS A 79 -5.15 0.00 -14.13
N LYS A 80 -4.35 1.07 -14.21
CA LYS A 80 -3.26 1.23 -15.16
C LYS A 80 -1.89 1.26 -14.48
N TYR A 81 -0.86 0.96 -15.26
CA TYR A 81 0.52 0.97 -14.82
C TYR A 81 1.44 1.55 -15.90
N PHE A 82 2.72 1.69 -15.60
CA PHE A 82 3.66 2.35 -16.49
C PHE A 82 4.04 1.47 -17.67
N GLN A 83 4.66 0.33 -17.40
CA GLN A 83 5.05 -0.63 -18.43
C GLN A 83 5.16 -2.04 -17.84
N ASP A 84 5.19 -3.02 -18.73
CA ASP A 84 5.53 -4.40 -18.46
C ASP A 84 6.49 -4.93 -19.54
N ASP A 85 6.96 -6.17 -19.41
CA ASP A 85 7.83 -6.84 -20.37
C ASP A 85 7.08 -7.76 -21.37
N GLY A 86 5.75 -7.70 -21.40
CA GLY A 86 4.89 -8.55 -22.23
C GLY A 86 4.65 -9.96 -21.68
N ASN A 87 5.28 -10.33 -20.56
CA ASN A 87 5.16 -11.67 -19.96
C ASN A 87 4.25 -11.70 -18.72
N VAL A 88 3.50 -10.62 -18.48
CA VAL A 88 2.51 -10.55 -17.41
C VAL A 88 1.09 -10.51 -17.96
N ASP A 89 0.21 -11.29 -17.33
CA ASP A 89 -1.22 -11.24 -17.55
C ASP A 89 -1.88 -10.45 -16.43
N VAL A 90 -2.71 -9.48 -16.83
CA VAL A 90 -3.42 -8.54 -15.96
C VAL A 90 -4.92 -8.51 -16.24
N ALA A 91 -5.38 -9.22 -17.27
CA ALA A 91 -6.73 -9.10 -17.81
C ALA A 91 -7.59 -10.35 -17.56
N THR A 92 -6.98 -11.51 -17.35
CA THR A 92 -7.74 -12.74 -17.07
C THR A 92 -8.50 -12.67 -15.75
N ILE A 93 -9.78 -13.06 -15.79
CA ILE A 93 -10.69 -13.06 -14.64
C ILE A 93 -10.57 -14.39 -13.87
N PRO A 94 -10.47 -14.38 -12.52
CA PRO A 94 -10.50 -13.22 -11.64
C PRO A 94 -9.23 -12.37 -11.76
N THR A 95 -9.40 -11.05 -11.79
CA THR A 95 -8.31 -10.08 -12.02
C THR A 95 -7.21 -10.24 -10.97
N ALA A 96 -5.99 -10.42 -11.46
CA ALA A 96 -4.76 -10.45 -10.69
C ALA A 96 -3.58 -10.31 -11.65
N LEU A 97 -2.43 -9.94 -11.13
CA LEU A 97 -1.17 -10.00 -11.86
C LEU A 97 -0.62 -11.44 -11.84
N ARG A 98 -0.37 -12.00 -13.02
CA ARG A 98 0.14 -13.36 -13.26
C ARG A 98 1.18 -13.35 -14.38
N LEU A 99 1.84 -14.48 -14.61
CA LEU A 99 2.60 -14.73 -15.83
C LEU A 99 1.61 -15.03 -16.97
N VAL A 100 1.95 -14.65 -18.21
CA VAL A 100 1.13 -14.99 -19.38
C VAL A 100 1.17 -16.50 -19.63
N ASP A 101 0.01 -17.07 -19.95
CA ASP A 101 -0.14 -18.46 -20.40
C ASP A 101 -0.11 -18.55 -21.94
N PHE A 102 0.79 -19.37 -22.47
CA PHE A 102 0.88 -19.72 -23.88
C PHE A 102 0.64 -21.22 -24.08
N GLY A 103 -0.63 -21.59 -24.33
CA GLY A 103 -0.99 -22.96 -24.68
C GLY A 103 -0.91 -23.94 -23.51
N GLY A 104 -1.19 -23.48 -22.29
CA GLY A 104 -1.16 -24.27 -21.06
C GLY A 104 0.18 -24.21 -20.31
N PHE A 105 1.07 -23.32 -20.73
CA PHE A 105 2.38 -23.12 -20.13
C PHE A 105 2.60 -21.63 -19.85
N TYR A 106 2.82 -21.29 -18.60
CA TYR A 106 3.19 -19.95 -18.18
C TYR A 106 4.60 -19.60 -18.63
N ALA A 107 4.81 -18.31 -18.98
CA ALA A 107 6.15 -17.75 -19.10
C ALA A 107 6.97 -18.03 -17.83
N THR A 108 8.28 -18.24 -17.96
CA THR A 108 9.14 -18.55 -16.80
C THR A 108 9.42 -17.35 -15.90
N SER A 109 9.28 -16.13 -16.45
CA SER A 109 9.45 -14.88 -15.72
C SER A 109 8.69 -13.73 -16.39
N GLY A 110 8.36 -12.70 -15.61
CA GLY A 110 7.71 -11.49 -16.10
C GLY A 110 7.96 -10.30 -15.18
N GLN A 111 7.86 -9.09 -15.72
CA GLN A 111 8.11 -7.85 -14.99
C GLN A 111 7.02 -6.81 -15.25
N LEU A 112 6.67 -6.06 -14.21
CA LEU A 112 5.76 -4.92 -14.29
C LEU A 112 6.30 -3.75 -13.47
N ILE A 113 6.24 -2.55 -14.03
CA ILE A 113 6.57 -1.29 -13.35
C ILE A 113 5.28 -0.50 -13.13
N SER A 114 5.04 -0.11 -11.88
CA SER A 114 3.88 0.71 -11.52
C SER A 114 3.95 2.11 -12.11
N SER A 115 2.80 2.77 -12.17
CA SER A 115 2.78 4.23 -12.38
C SER A 115 3.50 4.93 -11.21
N SER A 116 4.01 6.14 -11.44
CA SER A 116 4.56 6.99 -10.37
C SER A 116 3.46 7.41 -9.42
N PHE A 117 3.62 7.08 -8.14
CA PHE A 117 2.78 7.63 -7.09
C PHE A 117 3.41 8.92 -6.55
N ASP A 118 2.61 9.99 -6.45
CA ASP A 118 3.03 11.31 -5.98
C ASP A 118 2.47 11.56 -4.57
N THR A 119 3.34 11.68 -3.57
CA THR A 119 2.94 11.99 -2.18
C THR A 119 2.67 13.47 -1.94
N GLY A 120 2.83 14.33 -2.95
CA GLY A 120 2.61 15.78 -2.91
C GLY A 120 3.76 16.58 -2.29
N THR A 121 4.66 15.92 -1.57
CA THR A 121 5.80 16.54 -0.85
C THR A 121 6.95 15.56 -0.74
N ASN A 122 8.18 16.06 -0.65
CA ASN A 122 9.35 15.25 -0.35
C ASN A 122 9.55 15.05 1.16
N ALA A 123 8.76 15.69 2.03
CA ALA A 123 8.73 15.35 3.45
C ALA A 123 7.94 14.05 3.65
N THR A 124 8.47 12.94 3.14
CA THR A 124 7.78 11.65 3.12
C THR A 124 8.71 10.55 3.65
N SER A 125 8.14 9.69 4.48
CA SER A 125 8.78 8.47 4.98
C SER A 125 7.97 7.26 4.54
N TYR A 126 8.58 6.35 3.79
CA TYR A 126 7.96 5.11 3.36
C TYR A 126 8.21 4.03 4.42
N THR A 127 7.16 3.33 4.85
CA THR A 127 7.22 2.45 6.03
C THR A 127 7.32 0.98 5.64
N SER A 128 6.34 0.44 4.92
CA SER A 128 6.32 -0.98 4.53
C SER A 128 5.71 -1.19 3.14
N LEU A 129 6.17 -2.26 2.48
CA LEU A 129 5.61 -2.77 1.23
C LEU A 129 4.87 -4.07 1.52
N GLU A 130 3.60 -4.14 1.15
CA GLU A 130 2.73 -5.28 1.36
C GLU A 130 2.09 -5.74 0.05
N TRP A 131 1.83 -7.03 -0.08
CA TRP A 131 1.08 -7.57 -1.21
C TRP A 131 0.30 -8.82 -0.81
N GLN A 132 -0.76 -9.10 -1.56
CA GLN A 132 -1.58 -10.29 -1.38
C GLN A 132 -1.61 -11.15 -2.65
N PRO A 133 -1.77 -12.48 -2.51
CA PRO A 133 -1.59 -13.24 -1.27
C PRO A 133 -0.13 -13.25 -0.78
N THR A 134 0.06 -13.28 0.54
CA THR A 134 1.39 -13.34 1.19
C THR A 134 2.10 -14.67 0.99
N SER A 135 1.36 -15.75 0.69
CA SER A 135 1.89 -17.07 0.37
C SER A 135 1.62 -17.39 -1.10
N GLN A 136 2.67 -17.78 -1.80
CA GLN A 136 2.62 -18.23 -3.19
C GLN A 136 2.66 -19.75 -3.28
N ASN A 137 2.50 -20.28 -4.50
CA ASN A 137 2.83 -21.68 -4.77
C ASN A 137 4.35 -21.87 -4.52
N PRO A 138 4.80 -22.98 -3.89
CA PRO A 138 6.22 -23.20 -3.66
C PRO A 138 7.11 -23.23 -4.92
N ALA A 139 6.53 -23.53 -6.09
CA ALA A 139 7.23 -23.50 -7.38
C ALA A 139 7.27 -22.10 -8.02
N THR A 140 6.70 -21.08 -7.38
CA THR A 140 6.61 -19.72 -7.91
C THR A 140 7.20 -18.71 -6.94
N SER A 141 7.65 -17.58 -7.48
CA SER A 141 8.22 -16.49 -6.68
C SER A 141 7.70 -15.14 -7.16
N ILE A 142 7.46 -14.26 -6.19
CA ILE A 142 7.19 -12.85 -6.38
C ILE A 142 8.25 -12.06 -5.62
N LYS A 143 8.83 -11.07 -6.28
CA LYS A 143 9.82 -10.16 -5.69
C LYS A 143 9.50 -8.73 -6.11
N PHE A 144 9.89 -7.78 -5.27
CA PHE A 144 9.76 -6.36 -5.61
C PHE A 144 11.08 -5.61 -5.43
N GLN A 145 11.23 -4.54 -6.20
CA GLN A 145 12.15 -3.45 -5.92
C GLN A 145 11.37 -2.14 -5.92
N LEU A 146 11.88 -1.16 -5.17
CA LEU A 146 11.30 0.17 -5.07
C LEU A 146 12.31 1.20 -5.57
N ALA A 147 11.80 2.27 -6.17
CA ALA A 147 12.59 3.42 -6.58
C ALA A 147 11.83 4.68 -6.18
N ALA A 148 12.51 5.67 -5.60
CA ALA A 148 11.92 6.94 -5.21
C ALA A 148 12.82 8.12 -5.55
N ASN A 149 12.24 9.23 -5.98
CA ASN A 149 12.96 10.43 -6.41
C ASN A 149 12.15 11.71 -6.16
N ASN A 150 12.75 12.86 -6.50
CA ASN A 150 12.11 14.17 -6.44
C ASN A 150 11.92 14.82 -7.82
N ASP A 151 12.35 14.15 -8.90
CA ASP A 151 12.32 14.65 -10.28
C ASP A 151 11.23 13.99 -11.15
N ASN A 152 10.63 12.90 -10.67
CA ASN A 152 9.71 12.02 -11.40
C ASN A 152 10.28 11.52 -12.74
N ALA A 153 11.60 11.37 -12.84
CA ALA A 153 12.28 11.05 -14.10
C ALA A 153 13.31 9.92 -13.93
N THR A 154 14.19 10.02 -12.93
CA THR A 154 15.31 9.08 -12.74
C THR A 154 14.95 8.03 -11.71
N TRP A 155 14.86 6.76 -12.11
CA TRP A 155 14.38 5.67 -11.26
C TRP A 155 15.50 4.65 -10.97
N GLU A 156 16.04 4.71 -9.75
CA GLU A 156 17.03 3.75 -9.23
C GLU A 156 16.32 2.73 -8.34
N TYR A 157 16.18 1.50 -8.86
CA TYR A 157 15.47 0.42 -8.16
C TYR A 157 16.39 -0.31 -7.19
N GLN A 158 15.94 -0.44 -5.95
CA GLN A 158 16.66 -1.12 -4.87
C GLN A 158 15.73 -2.01 -4.05
N GLY A 159 16.30 -3.04 -3.44
CA GLY A 159 15.63 -3.85 -2.44
C GLY A 159 15.85 -3.34 -1.01
N PRO A 160 15.54 -4.17 0.00
CA PRO A 160 15.52 -3.75 1.41
C PRO A 160 16.89 -3.35 1.97
N ASP A 161 17.99 -3.81 1.38
CA ASP A 161 19.36 -3.43 1.80
C ASP A 161 19.88 -2.14 1.14
N GLY A 162 19.12 -1.55 0.21
CA GLY A 162 19.50 -0.34 -0.51
C GLY A 162 20.37 -0.59 -1.75
N THR A 163 20.44 -1.83 -2.26
CA THR A 163 21.19 -2.19 -3.46
C THR A 163 20.29 -2.66 -4.59
N GLU A 164 20.79 -2.54 -5.83
CA GLU A 164 20.10 -2.99 -7.05
C GLU A 164 19.99 -4.52 -7.18
N ASN A 165 20.75 -5.28 -6.39
CA ASN A 165 20.79 -6.75 -6.46
C ASN A 165 19.97 -7.43 -5.36
N SER A 166 19.32 -6.65 -4.49
CA SER A 166 18.43 -7.17 -3.46
C SER A 166 16.97 -6.96 -3.81
N TYR A 167 16.10 -7.69 -3.12
CA TYR A 167 14.67 -7.73 -3.40
C TYR A 167 13.85 -7.82 -2.13
N TYR A 168 12.67 -7.20 -2.16
CA TYR A 168 11.61 -7.44 -1.19
C TYR A 168 10.93 -8.77 -1.54
N GLU A 169 11.21 -9.81 -0.75
CA GLU A 169 10.70 -11.17 -0.96
C GLU A 169 9.61 -11.57 0.06
N ILE A 170 9.41 -10.75 1.10
CA ILE A 170 8.43 -10.97 2.17
C ILE A 170 7.51 -9.75 2.27
N SER A 171 6.19 -9.97 2.16
CA SER A 171 5.19 -8.90 2.35
C SER A 171 5.25 -8.36 3.77
N GLY A 172 5.13 -7.05 3.93
CA GLY A 172 5.27 -6.33 5.20
C GLY A 172 6.71 -5.92 5.52
N THR A 173 7.68 -6.23 4.64
CA THR A 173 9.08 -5.82 4.87
C THR A 173 9.20 -4.29 4.90
N VAL A 174 9.96 -3.80 5.89
CA VAL A 174 10.23 -2.36 6.07
C VAL A 174 10.98 -1.81 4.85
N ILE A 175 10.52 -0.66 4.36
CA ILE A 175 11.13 0.01 3.20
C ILE A 175 12.47 0.63 3.62
N ASN A 176 13.46 0.56 2.73
CA ASN A 176 14.79 1.08 3.02
C ASN A 176 14.74 2.60 3.21
N ALA A 177 15.33 3.11 4.29
CA ALA A 177 15.25 4.52 4.65
C ALA A 177 15.90 5.47 3.62
N SER A 178 16.75 4.98 2.71
CA SER A 178 17.29 5.81 1.61
C SER A 178 16.22 6.27 0.61
N LEU A 179 15.05 5.62 0.60
CA LEU A 179 13.88 6.03 -0.19
C LEU A 179 13.08 7.15 0.48
N ASN A 180 13.35 7.47 1.75
CA ASN A 180 12.71 8.59 2.43
C ASN A 180 13.19 9.93 1.87
N GLU A 181 12.47 10.99 2.24
CA GLU A 181 12.72 12.35 1.75
C GLU A 181 12.54 12.49 0.23
N LYS A 182 11.75 11.59 -0.36
CA LYS A 182 11.40 11.55 -1.78
C LYS A 182 9.89 11.71 -1.95
N ARG A 183 9.50 12.45 -2.99
CA ARG A 183 8.09 12.74 -3.29
C ARG A 183 7.43 11.68 -4.15
N TYR A 184 8.18 11.10 -5.07
CA TYR A 184 7.64 10.14 -6.03
C TYR A 184 8.20 8.76 -5.74
N ILE A 185 7.35 7.73 -5.86
CA ILE A 185 7.76 6.33 -5.70
C ILE A 185 7.14 5.44 -6.77
N ARG A 186 7.86 4.38 -7.14
CA ARG A 186 7.39 3.27 -7.98
C ARG A 186 7.81 1.94 -7.38
N TYR A 187 7.03 0.91 -7.65
CA TYR A 187 7.49 -0.46 -7.52
C TYR A 187 7.78 -1.08 -8.89
N LYS A 188 8.71 -2.03 -8.90
CA LYS A 188 8.90 -3.00 -9.97
C LYS A 188 8.65 -4.39 -9.40
N ALA A 189 7.68 -5.10 -9.97
CA ALA A 189 7.36 -6.47 -9.63
C ALA A 189 8.10 -7.44 -10.55
N PHE A 190 8.60 -8.54 -9.98
CA PHE A 190 9.27 -9.62 -10.68
C PHE A 190 8.56 -10.94 -10.34
N LEU A 191 7.97 -11.55 -11.35
CA LEU A 191 7.28 -12.83 -11.25
C LEU A 191 8.19 -13.90 -11.85
N SER A 192 8.22 -15.10 -11.24
CA SER A 192 8.92 -16.26 -11.81
C SER A 192 8.27 -17.58 -11.39
N THR A 193 8.52 -18.62 -12.18
CA THR A 193 8.09 -19.99 -11.89
C THR A 193 9.15 -21.00 -12.32
N ASP A 194 9.34 -22.03 -11.49
CA ASP A 194 10.13 -23.22 -11.80
C ASP A 194 9.25 -24.37 -12.37
N ASP A 195 7.93 -24.21 -12.31
CA ASP A 195 6.92 -25.11 -12.88
C ASP A 195 5.99 -24.32 -13.80
N THR A 196 6.16 -24.48 -15.11
CA THR A 196 5.37 -23.75 -16.13
C THR A 196 3.88 -24.09 -16.11
N SER A 197 3.43 -25.05 -15.31
CA SER A 197 1.98 -25.28 -15.05
C SER A 197 1.42 -24.38 -13.94
N LYS A 198 2.26 -23.59 -13.28
CA LYS A 198 1.94 -22.68 -12.16
C LYS A 198 2.39 -21.26 -12.47
N THR A 199 1.65 -20.30 -11.94
CA THR A 199 2.00 -18.88 -11.97
C THR A 199 1.92 -18.31 -10.55
N PRO A 200 2.81 -17.37 -10.18
CA PRO A 200 2.54 -16.51 -9.03
C PRO A 200 1.28 -15.67 -9.31
N VAL A 201 0.62 -15.26 -8.24
CA VAL A 201 -0.60 -14.46 -8.29
C VAL A 201 -0.42 -13.29 -7.35
N VAL A 202 -0.67 -12.06 -7.82
CA VAL A 202 -0.74 -10.87 -6.97
C VAL A 202 -2.08 -10.17 -7.19
N THR A 203 -2.88 -10.06 -6.12
CA THR A 203 -4.20 -9.43 -6.14
C THR A 203 -4.17 -8.00 -5.62
N SER A 204 -3.17 -7.64 -4.82
CA SER A 204 -2.98 -6.26 -4.39
C SER A 204 -1.52 -5.98 -4.06
N VAL A 205 -1.12 -4.73 -4.25
CA VAL A 205 0.14 -4.15 -3.75
C VAL A 205 -0.22 -2.89 -2.97
N ASN A 206 0.20 -2.85 -1.71
CA ASN A 206 -0.01 -1.74 -0.80
C ASN A 206 1.35 -1.18 -0.36
N LEU A 207 1.46 0.13 -0.34
CA LEU A 207 2.64 0.85 0.11
C LEU A 207 2.22 1.81 1.21
N ASN A 208 2.72 1.57 2.40
CA ASN A 208 2.46 2.40 3.57
C ASN A 208 3.51 3.52 3.63
N TYR A 209 3.05 4.74 3.91
CA TYR A 209 3.91 5.91 3.99
C TYR A 209 3.33 6.98 4.90
N VAL A 210 4.17 7.88 5.38
CA VAL A 210 3.78 9.11 6.06
C VAL A 210 4.25 10.26 5.19
N SER A 211 3.36 11.18 4.81
CA SER A 211 3.70 12.33 3.97
C SER A 211 3.32 13.65 4.64
N GLY A 212 4.14 14.66 4.41
CA GLY A 212 4.03 15.97 5.01
C GLY A 212 4.71 16.05 6.36
N CYS A 213 4.41 17.14 7.07
CA CYS A 213 4.72 17.27 8.49
C CYS A 213 3.43 17.09 9.31
N PRO A 214 2.90 15.87 9.45
CA PRO A 214 2.10 15.57 10.62
C PRO A 214 2.94 14.79 11.62
N THR A 215 3.00 15.32 12.84
CA THR A 215 3.23 14.49 14.02
C THR A 215 2.22 13.33 14.03
N PRO A 216 2.53 12.17 14.66
CA PRO A 216 1.55 11.12 14.88
C PRO A 216 0.19 11.69 15.33
N GLY A 217 -0.91 11.26 14.69
CA GLY A 217 -2.25 11.80 14.97
C GLY A 217 -2.79 12.84 13.99
N GLN A 218 -2.19 13.04 12.80
CA GLN A 218 -2.75 13.94 11.78
C GLN A 218 -2.71 13.32 10.36
N VAL A 219 -3.61 13.79 9.48
CA VAL A 219 -3.68 13.43 8.06
C VAL A 219 -3.88 14.69 7.22
N MET A 220 -3.37 14.68 5.99
CA MET A 220 -3.58 15.78 5.03
C MET A 220 -4.43 15.30 3.85
N PHE A 221 -5.48 16.04 3.50
CA PHE A 221 -6.22 15.89 2.26
C PHE A 221 -5.87 17.07 1.34
N SER A 222 -5.54 16.78 0.08
CA SER A 222 -5.10 17.77 -0.91
C SER A 222 -5.88 17.61 -2.21
N GLY A 223 -5.90 18.65 -3.06
CA GLY A 223 -6.64 18.63 -4.31
C GLY A 223 -8.16 18.74 -4.14
N LEU A 224 -8.60 19.30 -3.01
CA LEU A 224 -10.01 19.57 -2.76
C LEU A 224 -10.48 20.76 -3.61
N THR A 225 -11.72 20.69 -4.07
CA THR A 225 -12.34 21.72 -4.91
C THR A 225 -12.94 22.79 -4.02
N GLU A 226 -12.52 24.04 -4.23
CA GLU A 226 -13.08 25.18 -3.52
C GLU A 226 -14.59 25.32 -3.82
N GLY A 227 -15.37 25.64 -2.78
CA GLY A 227 -16.82 25.82 -2.88
C GLY A 227 -17.64 24.54 -2.82
N LEU A 228 -17.04 23.37 -2.60
CA LEU A 228 -17.76 22.15 -2.24
C LEU A 228 -17.87 21.99 -0.72
N ASP A 229 -18.94 21.32 -0.31
CA ASP A 229 -19.14 20.92 1.09
C ASP A 229 -18.54 19.53 1.33
N TYR A 230 -17.76 19.43 2.40
CA TYR A 230 -17.09 18.20 2.83
C TYR A 230 -17.57 17.79 4.22
N SER A 231 -17.56 16.48 4.47
CA SER A 231 -17.71 15.93 5.81
C SER A 231 -16.51 15.05 6.16
N VAL A 232 -16.17 15.01 7.43
CA VAL A 232 -15.09 14.17 7.96
C VAL A 232 -15.63 13.29 9.08
N GLU A 233 -15.48 11.98 8.93
CA GLU A 233 -15.69 11.00 10.00
C GLU A 233 -14.33 10.50 10.51
N ILE A 234 -14.13 10.54 11.83
CA ILE A 234 -12.92 10.07 12.50
C ILE A 234 -13.30 8.93 13.45
N SER A 235 -12.73 7.74 13.24
CA SER A 235 -12.99 6.56 14.07
C SER A 235 -11.71 5.88 14.53
N ASN A 236 -11.68 5.43 15.78
CA ASN A 236 -10.67 4.55 16.34
C ASN A 236 -11.39 3.55 17.25
N GLY A 237 -11.08 2.25 17.16
CA GLY A 237 -11.81 1.19 17.88
C GLY A 237 -11.89 1.33 19.40
N SER A 238 -11.06 2.20 20.00
CA SER A 238 -11.02 2.49 21.44
C SER A 238 -11.68 3.83 21.83
N TYR A 239 -12.22 4.60 20.88
CA TYR A 239 -12.77 5.94 21.09
C TYR A 239 -14.15 6.11 20.42
N GLN A 240 -14.93 7.09 20.87
CA GLN A 240 -16.18 7.46 20.20
C GLN A 240 -15.88 8.04 18.80
N THR A 241 -16.59 7.54 17.77
CA THR A 241 -16.52 8.11 16.42
C THR A 241 -16.98 9.56 16.44
N GLN A 242 -16.22 10.44 15.79
CA GLN A 242 -16.55 11.85 15.63
C GLN A 242 -16.90 12.14 14.17
N THR A 243 -17.97 12.89 13.93
CA THR A 243 -18.38 13.31 12.59
C THR A 243 -18.52 14.82 12.56
N ILE A 244 -17.91 15.45 11.56
CA ILE A 244 -17.91 16.89 11.35
C ILE A 244 -18.42 17.12 9.93
N GLU A 245 -19.56 17.79 9.82
CA GLU A 245 -20.26 18.08 8.58
C GLU A 245 -20.00 19.52 8.12
N ASP A 246 -20.41 19.84 6.88
CA ASP A 246 -20.46 21.19 6.33
C ASP A 246 -19.11 21.96 6.33
N ILE A 247 -18.01 21.24 6.09
CA ILE A 247 -16.68 21.83 5.98
C ILE A 247 -16.52 22.47 4.60
N ASN A 248 -16.51 23.80 4.57
CA ASN A 248 -16.26 24.56 3.36
C ASN A 248 -14.75 24.87 3.22
N ILE A 249 -14.14 24.41 2.14
CA ILE A 249 -12.70 24.59 1.91
C ILE A 249 -12.47 25.90 1.15
N SER A 250 -11.85 26.86 1.82
CA SER A 250 -11.24 28.06 1.19
C SER A 250 -9.76 28.12 1.56
N GLY A 251 -8.88 27.86 0.57
CA GLY A 251 -7.44 27.75 0.81
C GLY A 251 -7.05 26.67 1.82
N TYR A 252 -6.03 26.95 2.65
CA TYR A 252 -5.54 26.01 3.66
C TYR A 252 -6.41 26.01 4.92
N ASN A 253 -7.01 24.86 5.24
CA ASN A 253 -7.84 24.66 6.42
C ASN A 253 -7.19 23.63 7.34
N VAL A 254 -7.22 23.88 8.65
CA VAL A 254 -6.71 22.96 9.68
C VAL A 254 -7.85 22.60 10.61
N LEU A 255 -8.15 21.31 10.70
CA LEU A 255 -9.17 20.75 11.59
C LEU A 255 -8.48 19.96 12.71
N THR A 256 -8.73 20.34 13.96
CA THR A 256 -8.25 19.59 15.13
C THR A 256 -9.43 18.91 15.80
N VAL A 257 -9.35 17.60 15.97
CA VAL A 257 -10.40 16.78 16.58
C VAL A 257 -9.83 16.07 17.79
N LEU A 258 -10.46 16.25 18.95
CA LEU A 258 -10.15 15.51 20.17
C LEU A 258 -11.07 14.30 20.26
N LEU A 259 -10.50 13.09 20.24
CA LEU A 259 -11.25 11.86 20.47
C LEU A 259 -11.42 11.64 21.97
N ALA A 260 -12.68 11.51 22.40
CA ALA A 260 -13.02 11.13 23.77
C ALA A 260 -13.17 9.60 23.87
N GLN A 261 -12.63 9.00 24.93
CA GLN A 261 -12.88 7.61 25.29
C GLN A 261 -14.31 7.45 25.80
#